data_AF-A0A3A8F387-F1
#
_entry.id   AF-A0A3A8F387-F1
#
_cell.length_a   1.000
_cell.length_b   1.000
_cell.length_c   1.000
_cell.angle_alpha   90.00
_cell.angle_beta   90.00
_cell.angle_gamma   90.00
#
_symmetry.space_group_name_H-M   'P 1'
#
loop_
_entity.id
_entity.type
_entity.pdbx_description
1 polymer ?
#
loop_
_entity_poly.entity_id
_entity_poly.type
_entity_poly.pdbx_seq_one_letter_code
_entity_poly.pdbx_strand_id
1 'polypeptide(L)'
;MKKFIYFLLFVALGWLIKLSYDFYHVSQQLDDIQQVLHKSEQKNASLNDQLVAVQRQADEPAPQESKKIATIDTQVEGISPSVVIKQQLELVQFALQQQQFVYALEHLTQLNQSLDRYTLADTVKQSLHQTIDQDIQSIQQFVIAKNAQQAQLDSMMKQIDQNLMVELKNNQVSPAKNQPEFFWQKWLQIDVIKTTAPELVNRKFILKEAQFRVLLAQQLLAKGQNSEFQTMLNQAIQQLDQLPDQSSQKLKQQLTQLKQIPMLPVPKLSSLAVLG
;
A
#
# COMPACT_ATOMS: atom_id res chain seq x y z
N MET A 1 -21.02 28.23 -37.44
CA MET A 1 -20.99 27.46 -36.16
C MET A 1 -20.56 25.99 -36.32
N LYS A 2 -20.94 25.25 -37.38
CA LYS A 2 -20.53 23.85 -37.58
C LYS A 2 -19.01 23.61 -37.63
N LYS A 3 -18.24 24.53 -38.22
CA LYS A 3 -16.77 24.42 -38.34
C LYS A 3 -16.03 24.47 -36.99
N PHE A 4 -16.57 25.20 -36.01
CA PHE A 4 -16.01 25.28 -34.65
C PHE A 4 -16.25 24.00 -33.84
N ILE A 5 -17.39 23.33 -34.08
CA ILE A 5 -17.72 22.05 -33.43
C ILE A 5 -16.79 20.94 -33.90
N TYR A 6 -16.45 20.88 -35.20
CA TYR A 6 -15.47 19.92 -35.71
C TYR A 6 -14.06 20.17 -35.16
N PHE A 7 -13.67 21.43 -34.99
CA PHE A 7 -12.38 21.79 -34.39
C PHE A 7 -12.31 21.37 -32.92
N LEU A 8 -13.36 21.62 -32.13
CA LEU A 8 -13.43 21.22 -30.73
C LEU A 8 -13.44 19.70 -30.56
N LEU A 9 -14.08 18.97 -31.47
CA LEU A 9 -14.10 17.51 -31.49
C LEU A 9 -12.70 16.95 -31.79
N PHE A 10 -11.96 17.54 -32.73
CA PHE A 10 -10.58 17.15 -33.01
C PHE A 10 -9.63 17.40 -31.84
N VAL A 11 -9.81 18.52 -31.12
CA VAL A 11 -9.03 18.83 -29.91
C VAL A 11 -9.33 17.85 -28.77
N ALA A 12 -10.61 17.50 -28.57
CA ALA A 12 -11.01 16.50 -27.59
C ALA A 12 -10.46 15.10 -27.93
N LEU A 13 -10.45 14.73 -29.21
CA LEU A 13 -9.90 13.45 -29.69
C LEU A 13 -8.38 13.38 -29.51
N GLY A 14 -7.67 14.48 -29.80
CA GLY A 14 -6.22 14.58 -29.55
C GLY A 14 -5.87 14.45 -28.08
N TRP A 15 -6.71 15.02 -27.20
CA TRP A 15 -6.54 14.90 -25.75
C TRP A 15 -6.78 13.48 -25.23
N LEU A 16 -7.78 12.77 -25.76
CA LEU A 16 -8.06 11.37 -25.40
C LEU A 16 -6.89 10.43 -25.75
N ILE A 17 -6.24 10.64 -26.88
CA ILE A 17 -5.08 9.84 -27.30
C ILE A 17 -3.90 10.06 -26.35
N LYS A 18 -3.64 11.33 -25.95
CA LYS A 18 -2.58 11.66 -24.99
C LYS A 18 -2.86 11.02 -23.62
N LEU A 19 -4.09 11.11 -23.13
CA LEU A 19 -4.51 10.51 -21.86
C LEU A 19 -4.41 8.98 -21.87
N SER A 20 -4.72 8.36 -23.01
CA SER A 20 -4.54 6.93 -23.20
C SER A 20 -3.07 6.50 -23.15
N TYR A 21 -2.15 7.35 -23.63
CA TYR A 21 -0.71 7.06 -23.63
C TYR A 21 -0.11 7.16 -22.21
N ASP A 22 -0.47 8.20 -21.45
CA ASP A 22 -0.08 8.33 -20.04
C ASP A 22 -0.64 7.16 -19.20
N PHE A 23 -1.89 6.74 -19.47
CA PHE A 23 -2.49 5.60 -18.79
C PHE A 23 -1.78 4.27 -19.14
N TYR A 24 -1.34 4.09 -20.38
CA TYR A 24 -0.62 2.90 -20.82
C TYR A 24 0.78 2.81 -20.18
N HIS A 25 1.49 3.93 -20.04
CA HIS A 25 2.77 3.98 -19.34
C HIS A 25 2.65 3.71 -17.83
N VAL A 26 1.59 4.25 -17.20
CA VAL A 26 1.27 3.94 -15.79
C VAL A 26 0.87 2.47 -15.61
N SER A 27 0.22 1.86 -16.60
CA SER A 27 -0.12 0.43 -16.58
C SER A 27 1.12 -0.46 -16.70
N GLN A 28 2.13 -0.06 -17.47
CA GLN A 28 3.41 -0.80 -17.52
C GLN A 28 4.17 -0.73 -16.19
N GLN A 29 4.08 0.39 -15.46
CA GLN A 29 4.64 0.47 -14.11
C GLN A 29 3.93 -0.46 -13.12
N LEU A 30 2.65 -0.80 -13.33
CA LEU A 30 1.93 -1.77 -12.49
C LEU A 30 2.42 -3.21 -12.72
N ASP A 31 2.75 -3.57 -13.97
CA ASP A 31 3.33 -4.88 -14.29
C ASP A 31 4.75 -5.02 -13.72
N ASP A 32 5.56 -3.95 -13.79
CA ASP A 32 6.88 -3.91 -13.15
C ASP A 32 6.77 -4.04 -11.63
N ILE A 33 5.78 -3.40 -11.00
CA ILE A 33 5.54 -3.53 -9.54
C ILE A 33 5.13 -4.97 -9.19
N GLN A 34 4.29 -5.64 -9.99
CA GLN A 34 3.95 -7.05 -9.79
C GLN A 34 5.17 -7.96 -9.93
N GLN A 35 6.05 -7.71 -10.91
CA GLN A 35 7.29 -8.46 -11.04
C GLN A 35 8.24 -8.24 -9.87
N VAL A 36 8.34 -7.00 -9.37
CA VAL A 36 9.12 -6.68 -8.17
C VAL A 36 8.53 -7.36 -6.93
N LEU A 37 7.20 -7.46 -6.84
CA LEU A 37 6.51 -8.18 -5.77
C LEU A 37 6.84 -9.68 -5.81
N HIS A 38 6.72 -10.34 -6.96
CA HIS A 38 7.08 -11.75 -7.10
C HIS A 38 8.57 -12.01 -6.87
N LYS A 39 9.45 -11.10 -7.31
CA LYS A 39 10.89 -11.21 -7.05
C LYS A 39 11.19 -11.01 -5.57
N SER A 40 10.43 -10.15 -4.89
CA SER A 40 10.51 -9.96 -3.44
C SER A 40 9.98 -11.17 -2.68
N GLU A 41 8.89 -11.81 -3.12
CA GLU A 41 8.36 -13.05 -2.54
C GLU A 41 9.37 -14.19 -2.67
N GLN A 42 9.95 -14.36 -3.86
CA GLN A 42 11.01 -15.35 -4.09
C GLN A 42 12.26 -15.05 -3.26
N LYS A 43 12.66 -13.79 -3.15
CA LYS A 43 13.80 -13.39 -2.31
C LYS A 43 13.49 -13.62 -0.82
N ASN A 44 12.27 -13.35 -0.36
CA ASN A 44 11.83 -13.61 1.01
C ASN A 44 11.80 -15.12 1.32
N ALA A 45 11.26 -15.94 0.42
CA ALA A 45 11.32 -17.40 0.53
C ALA A 45 12.77 -17.90 0.58
N SER A 46 13.65 -17.35 -0.26
CA SER A 46 15.06 -17.72 -0.27
C SER A 46 15.82 -17.28 0.98
N LEU A 47 15.43 -16.14 1.59
CA LEU A 47 16.01 -15.67 2.85
C LEU A 47 15.50 -16.49 4.03
N ASN A 48 14.24 -16.93 4.00
CA ASN A 48 13.68 -17.87 4.97
C ASN A 48 14.42 -19.23 4.90
N ASP A 49 14.66 -19.75 3.69
CA ASP A 49 15.44 -20.98 3.49
C ASP A 49 16.90 -20.81 3.94
N GLN A 50 17.52 -19.65 3.69
CA GLN A 50 18.87 -19.34 4.17
C GLN A 50 18.94 -19.21 5.69
N LEU A 51 17.93 -18.63 6.33
CA LEU A 51 17.86 -18.58 7.80
C LEU A 51 17.70 -19.96 8.40
N VAL A 52 16.87 -20.82 7.81
CA VAL A 52 16.75 -22.22 8.22
C VAL A 52 18.07 -22.96 8.00
N ALA A 53 18.80 -22.67 6.93
CA ALA A 53 20.11 -23.26 6.67
C ALA A 53 21.18 -22.78 7.67
N VAL A 54 21.22 -21.49 8.00
CA VAL A 54 22.15 -20.91 8.98
C VAL A 54 21.83 -21.37 10.39
N GLN A 55 20.54 -21.47 10.75
CA GLN A 55 20.10 -22.02 12.04
C GLN A 55 20.49 -23.50 12.18
N ARG A 56 20.41 -24.29 11.09
CA ARG A 56 20.91 -25.67 11.05
C ARG A 56 22.44 -25.76 11.09
N GLN A 57 23.14 -24.78 10.53
CA GLN A 57 24.61 -24.70 10.58
C GLN A 57 25.15 -24.25 11.94
N ALA A 58 24.36 -23.52 12.74
CA ALA A 58 24.72 -23.15 14.10
C ALA A 58 24.65 -24.34 15.09
N ASP A 59 23.95 -25.43 14.73
CA ASP A 59 23.82 -26.65 15.54
C ASP A 59 24.84 -27.76 15.18
N GLU A 60 25.71 -27.56 14.16
CA GLU A 60 26.81 -28.47 13.83
C GLU A 60 28.19 -27.77 13.88
N PRO A 61 29.23 -28.36 14.48
CA PRO A 61 30.55 -27.75 14.53
C PRO A 61 31.25 -27.89 13.17
N ALA A 62 31.32 -26.80 12.39
CA ALA A 62 32.00 -26.79 11.08
C ALA A 62 33.41 -26.17 11.14
N PRO A 63 34.42 -26.75 10.44
CA PRO A 63 35.74 -26.16 10.26
C PRO A 63 35.74 -25.01 9.22
N GLN A 64 36.65 -24.07 9.42
CA GLN A 64 36.87 -22.85 8.64
C GLN A 64 37.36 -23.10 7.21
N GLU A 65 36.80 -22.40 6.22
CA GLU A 65 37.53 -21.95 5.03
C GLU A 65 36.98 -20.60 4.53
N SER A 66 37.79 -19.55 4.68
CA SER A 66 37.47 -18.18 4.25
C SER A 66 38.01 -17.88 2.85
N LYS A 67 37.12 -17.59 1.89
CA LYS A 67 37.48 -16.95 0.61
C LYS A 67 37.44 -15.44 0.75
N LYS A 68 38.62 -14.81 0.71
CA LYS A 68 38.81 -13.35 0.70
C LYS A 68 38.19 -12.71 -0.54
N ILE A 69 37.27 -11.77 -0.34
CA ILE A 69 36.93 -10.73 -1.32
C ILE A 69 37.40 -9.39 -0.74
N ALA A 70 38.28 -8.71 -1.46
CA ALA A 70 38.89 -7.46 -1.04
C ALA A 70 37.82 -6.36 -0.86
N THR A 71 37.77 -5.76 0.33
CA THR A 71 36.93 -4.59 0.63
C THR A 71 37.83 -3.42 0.99
N ILE A 72 37.43 -2.23 0.53
CA ILE A 72 38.10 -0.94 0.71
C ILE A 72 38.17 -0.63 2.20
N ASP A 73 39.38 -0.58 2.74
CA ASP A 73 39.69 -0.15 4.11
C ASP A 73 39.54 1.37 4.16
N THR A 74 38.53 1.87 4.88
CA THR A 74 38.41 3.29 5.20
C THR A 74 38.52 3.43 6.72
N GLN A 75 39.73 3.31 7.23
CA GLN A 75 40.09 3.89 8.53
C GLN A 75 40.12 5.41 8.36
N VAL A 76 39.03 6.07 8.75
CA VAL A 76 39.04 7.53 8.94
C VAL A 76 39.50 7.80 10.37
N GLU A 77 40.78 8.11 10.53
CA GLU A 77 41.34 8.63 11.78
C GLU A 77 40.55 9.88 12.22
N GLY A 78 39.90 9.81 13.39
CA GLY A 78 39.28 10.97 14.06
C GLY A 78 37.79 10.84 14.40
N ILE A 79 37.07 9.83 13.89
CA ILE A 79 35.65 9.61 14.21
C ILE A 79 35.49 8.32 15.02
N SER A 80 34.81 8.39 16.16
CA SER A 80 34.53 7.22 16.99
C SER A 80 33.70 6.18 16.20
N PRO A 81 34.11 4.89 16.17
CA PRO A 81 33.39 3.82 15.45
C PRO A 81 31.89 3.74 15.78
N SER A 82 31.52 4.04 17.02
CA SER A 82 30.13 4.11 17.48
C SER A 82 29.29 5.17 16.76
N VAL A 83 29.88 6.31 16.40
CA VAL A 83 29.20 7.40 15.67
C VAL A 83 28.89 6.98 14.24
N VAL A 84 29.82 6.28 13.59
CA VAL A 84 29.63 5.76 12.22
C VAL A 84 28.50 4.74 12.18
N ILE A 85 28.49 3.81 13.14
CA ILE A 85 27.45 2.77 13.24
C ILE A 85 26.10 3.40 13.55
N LYS A 86 26.04 4.36 14.49
CA LYS A 86 24.81 5.08 14.80
C LYS A 86 24.24 5.78 13.56
N GLN A 87 25.07 6.47 12.79
CA GLN A 87 24.64 7.16 11.57
C GLN A 87 24.14 6.19 10.50
N GLN A 88 24.76 5.01 10.37
CA GLN A 88 24.27 3.97 9.46
C GLN A 88 22.90 3.42 9.91
N LEU A 89 22.72 3.18 11.22
CA LEU A 89 21.43 2.76 11.76
C LEU A 89 20.35 3.84 11.62
N GLU A 90 20.68 5.12 11.78
CA GLU A 90 19.76 6.23 11.51
C GLU A 90 19.34 6.28 10.03
N LEU A 91 20.28 6.04 9.11
CA LEU A 91 19.98 5.95 7.68
C LEU A 91 19.06 4.77 7.36
N VAL A 92 19.30 3.60 7.99
CA VAL A 92 18.40 2.44 7.89
C VAL A 92 17.03 2.79 8.45
N GLN A 93 16.95 3.47 9.60
CA GLN A 93 15.68 3.87 10.20
C GLN A 93 14.90 4.82 9.29
N PHE A 94 15.58 5.74 8.61
CA PHE A 94 14.99 6.60 7.59
C PHE A 94 14.51 5.81 6.38
N ALA A 95 15.30 4.86 5.88
CA ALA A 95 14.91 3.98 4.79
C ALA A 95 13.65 3.15 5.13
N LEU A 96 13.52 2.68 6.38
CA LEU A 96 12.31 2.01 6.86
C LEU A 96 11.08 2.93 6.84
N GLN A 97 11.23 4.20 7.24
CA GLN A 97 10.16 5.20 7.16
C GLN A 97 9.74 5.47 5.70
N GLN A 98 10.71 5.48 4.78
CA GLN A 98 10.50 5.63 3.34
C GLN A 98 10.02 4.34 2.65
N GLN A 99 9.71 3.28 3.41
CA GLN A 99 9.24 1.98 2.91
C GLN A 99 10.27 1.22 2.03
N GLN A 100 11.56 1.57 2.15
CA GLN A 100 12.67 0.94 1.43
C GLN A 100 13.20 -0.26 2.22
N PHE A 101 12.35 -1.25 2.46
CA PHE A 101 12.68 -2.40 3.34
C PHE A 101 13.83 -3.25 2.81
N VAL A 102 13.95 -3.40 1.49
CA VAL A 102 15.05 -4.15 0.86
C VAL A 102 16.39 -3.47 1.16
N TYR A 103 16.45 -2.14 1.02
CA TYR A 103 17.63 -1.35 1.36
C TYR A 103 17.97 -1.47 2.84
N ALA A 104 16.98 -1.30 3.72
CA ALA A 104 17.17 -1.40 5.16
C ALA A 104 17.72 -2.78 5.59
N LEU A 105 17.16 -3.87 5.06
CA LEU A 105 17.61 -5.24 5.36
C LEU A 105 19.02 -5.52 4.85
N GLU A 106 19.35 -5.08 3.64
CA GLU A 106 20.68 -5.25 3.05
C GLU A 106 21.74 -4.50 3.86
N HIS A 107 21.48 -3.24 4.21
CA HIS A 107 22.39 -2.43 5.01
C HIS A 107 22.52 -2.92 6.46
N LEU A 108 21.45 -3.42 7.09
CA LEU A 108 21.55 -4.06 8.40
C LEU A 108 22.39 -5.33 8.36
N THR A 109 22.21 -6.17 7.33
CA THR A 109 22.97 -7.41 7.17
C THR A 109 24.46 -7.12 6.94
N GLN A 110 24.76 -6.13 6.09
CA GLN A 110 26.13 -5.68 5.85
C GLN A 110 26.76 -5.06 7.10
N LEU A 111 25.99 -4.27 7.86
CA LEU A 111 26.45 -3.73 9.13
C LEU A 111 26.78 -4.86 10.09
N ASN A 112 25.88 -5.84 10.25
CA ASN A 112 26.08 -7.01 11.10
C ASN A 112 27.39 -7.74 10.77
N GLN A 113 27.65 -8.00 9.49
CA GLN A 113 28.88 -8.67 9.04
C GLN A 113 30.16 -7.85 9.22
N SER A 114 30.05 -6.51 9.26
CA SER A 114 31.21 -5.62 9.40
C SER A 114 31.48 -5.20 10.84
N LEU A 115 30.60 -5.52 11.80
CA LEU A 115 30.76 -5.21 13.22
C LEU A 115 32.10 -5.70 13.80
N ASP A 116 32.57 -6.86 13.36
CA ASP A 116 33.85 -7.44 13.82
C ASP A 116 35.06 -6.56 13.50
N ARG A 117 34.99 -5.79 12.41
CA ARG A 117 36.08 -4.92 11.93
C ARG A 117 36.17 -3.60 12.71
N TYR A 118 35.15 -3.22 13.45
CA TYR A 118 35.15 -2.00 14.24
C TYR A 118 35.85 -2.20 15.60
N THR A 119 36.59 -1.19 16.06
CA THR A 119 37.22 -1.14 17.38
C THR A 119 36.20 -0.77 18.46
N LEU A 120 35.28 -1.69 18.75
CA LEU A 120 34.27 -1.61 19.80
C LEU A 120 34.58 -2.59 20.95
N ALA A 121 34.04 -2.32 22.14
CA ALA A 121 34.07 -3.28 23.24
C ALA A 121 33.29 -4.55 22.88
N ASP A 122 33.80 -5.72 23.29
CA ASP A 122 33.22 -7.02 22.93
C ASP A 122 31.75 -7.16 23.36
N THR A 123 31.39 -6.60 24.52
CA THR A 123 30.00 -6.58 25.01
C THR A 123 29.08 -5.75 24.13
N VAL A 124 29.57 -4.63 23.59
CA VAL A 124 28.82 -3.76 22.67
C VAL A 124 28.66 -4.45 21.32
N LYS A 125 29.70 -5.12 20.81
CA LYS A 125 29.61 -5.92 19.58
C LYS A 125 28.56 -7.00 19.70
N GLN A 126 28.63 -7.81 20.75
CA GLN A 126 27.68 -8.91 20.98
C GLN A 126 26.24 -8.39 21.11
N SER A 127 26.03 -7.29 21.84
CA SER A 127 24.72 -6.67 21.96
C SER A 127 24.21 -6.10 20.62
N LEU A 128 25.10 -5.52 19.80
CA LEU A 128 24.74 -5.02 18.47
C LEU A 128 24.37 -6.15 17.52
N HIS A 129 25.14 -7.24 17.48
CA HIS A 129 24.78 -8.43 16.69
C HIS A 129 23.38 -8.92 17.05
N GLN A 130 23.13 -9.13 18.35
CA GLN A 130 21.84 -9.63 18.83
C GLN A 130 20.68 -8.69 18.49
N THR A 131 20.85 -7.38 18.67
CA THR A 131 19.78 -6.40 18.40
C THR A 131 19.58 -6.16 16.90
N ILE A 132 20.64 -6.21 16.08
CA ILE A 132 20.52 -6.14 14.61
C ILE A 132 19.82 -7.39 14.07
N ASP A 133 20.15 -8.59 14.57
CA ASP A 133 19.46 -9.83 14.19
C ASP A 133 17.97 -9.75 14.54
N GLN A 134 17.65 -9.22 15.73
CA GLN A 134 16.27 -8.97 16.14
C GLN A 134 15.57 -7.93 15.25
N ASP A 135 16.25 -6.84 14.89
CA ASP A 135 15.73 -5.81 13.99
C ASP A 135 15.45 -6.39 12.59
N ILE A 136 16.36 -7.21 12.06
CA ILE A 136 16.17 -7.91 10.77
C ILE A 136 14.92 -8.79 10.83
N GLN A 137 14.76 -9.61 11.87
CA GLN A 137 13.57 -10.47 12.04
C GLN A 137 12.29 -9.64 12.15
N SER A 138 12.32 -8.55 12.92
CA SER A 138 11.17 -7.66 13.09
C SER A 138 10.76 -7.02 11.75
N ILE A 139 11.72 -6.54 10.96
CA ILE A 139 11.46 -5.96 9.64
C ILE A 139 10.90 -7.00 8.68
N GLN A 140 11.43 -8.24 8.67
CA GLN A 140 10.90 -9.31 7.83
C GLN A 140 9.45 -9.65 8.16
N GLN A 141 9.13 -9.84 9.44
CA GLN A 141 7.75 -10.11 9.89
C GLN A 141 6.83 -8.94 9.56
N PHE A 142 7.30 -7.71 9.74
CA PHE A 142 6.55 -6.52 9.37
C PHE A 142 6.23 -6.48 7.88
N VAL A 143 7.20 -6.77 7.00
CA VAL A 143 6.99 -6.78 5.54
C VAL A 143 5.94 -7.83 5.15
N ILE A 144 6.02 -9.03 5.74
CA ILE A 144 5.03 -10.10 5.49
C ILE A 144 3.63 -9.65 5.93
N ALA A 145 3.51 -9.14 7.16
CA ALA A 145 2.23 -8.68 7.70
C ALA A 145 1.65 -7.52 6.89
N LYS A 146 2.50 -6.58 6.46
CA LYS A 146 2.12 -5.45 5.60
C LYS A 146 1.60 -5.92 4.25
N ASN A 147 2.29 -6.86 3.60
CA ASN A 147 1.86 -7.39 2.31
C ASN A 147 0.52 -8.14 2.43
N ALA A 148 0.35 -8.93 3.48
CA ALA A 148 -0.92 -9.62 3.76
C ALA A 148 -2.06 -8.61 4.00
N GLN A 149 -1.81 -7.57 4.79
CA GLN A 149 -2.78 -6.49 5.02
C GLN A 149 -3.13 -5.76 3.72
N GLN A 150 -2.14 -5.47 2.88
CA GLN A 150 -2.33 -4.78 1.61
C GLN A 150 -3.17 -5.63 0.64
N ALA A 151 -2.89 -6.93 0.53
CA ALA A 151 -3.68 -7.85 -0.27
C ALA A 151 -5.15 -7.93 0.20
N GLN A 152 -5.37 -7.94 1.52
CA GLN A 152 -6.71 -7.89 2.09
C GLN A 152 -7.44 -6.58 1.72
N LEU A 153 -6.79 -5.43 1.91
CA LEU A 153 -7.36 -4.13 1.56
C LEU A 153 -7.67 -4.03 0.06
N ASP A 154 -6.78 -4.51 -0.80
CA ASP A 154 -6.99 -4.54 -2.25
C ASP A 154 -8.18 -5.42 -2.65
N SER A 155 -8.36 -6.57 -2.00
CA SER A 155 -9.51 -7.44 -2.22
C SER A 155 -10.83 -6.74 -1.86
N MET A 156 -10.87 -6.10 -0.68
CA MET A 156 -12.04 -5.35 -0.23
C MET A 156 -12.34 -4.15 -1.15
N MET A 157 -11.31 -3.42 -1.60
CA MET A 157 -11.46 -2.31 -2.54
C MET A 157 -12.01 -2.77 -3.89
N LYS A 158 -11.50 -3.87 -4.44
CA LYS A 158 -12.03 -4.47 -5.69
C LYS A 158 -13.49 -4.89 -5.53
N GLN A 159 -13.87 -5.44 -4.38
CA GLN A 159 -15.26 -5.80 -4.11
C GLN A 159 -16.17 -4.55 -4.07
N ILE A 160 -15.70 -3.46 -3.44
CA ILE A 160 -16.45 -2.20 -3.40
C ILE A 160 -16.60 -1.60 -4.81
N ASP A 161 -15.55 -1.61 -5.62
CA ASP A 161 -15.61 -1.16 -7.02
C ASP A 161 -16.60 -1.98 -7.84
N GLN A 162 -16.59 -3.32 -7.71
CA GLN A 162 -17.58 -4.17 -8.37
C GLN A 162 -19.01 -3.85 -7.94
N ASN A 163 -19.25 -3.65 -6.64
CA ASN A 163 -20.56 -3.27 -6.13
C ASN A 163 -21.00 -1.89 -6.68
N LEU A 164 -20.08 -0.93 -6.77
CA LEU A 164 -20.32 0.38 -7.40
C LEU A 164 -20.69 0.23 -8.89
N MET A 165 -19.99 -0.63 -9.63
CA MET A 165 -20.31 -0.89 -11.05
C MET A 165 -21.68 -1.52 -11.23
N VAL A 166 -22.09 -2.42 -10.32
CA VAL A 166 -23.44 -3.01 -10.32
C VAL A 166 -24.48 -1.92 -10.06
N GLU A 167 -24.25 -1.05 -9.07
CA GLU A 167 -25.16 0.06 -8.73
C GLU A 167 -25.24 1.14 -9.81
N LEU A 168 -24.18 1.35 -10.58
CA LEU A 168 -24.15 2.25 -11.75
C LEU A 168 -24.98 1.72 -12.92
N LYS A 169 -25.03 0.40 -13.10
CA LYS A 169 -25.89 -0.27 -14.09
C LYS A 169 -27.35 -0.31 -13.64
N ASN A 170 -27.59 -0.31 -12.34
CA ASN A 170 -28.94 -0.30 -11.78
C ASN A 170 -29.59 1.08 -11.96
N ASN A 171 -30.78 1.09 -12.56
CA ASN A 171 -31.51 2.32 -12.92
C ASN A 171 -32.66 2.64 -11.95
N GLN A 172 -32.66 2.03 -10.77
CA GLN A 172 -33.74 2.13 -9.78
C GLN A 172 -33.23 2.87 -8.53
N VAL A 173 -33.81 4.03 -8.21
CA VAL A 173 -33.73 4.61 -6.87
C VAL A 173 -34.86 3.97 -6.07
N SER A 174 -34.58 2.92 -5.31
CA SER A 174 -35.53 2.51 -4.27
C SER A 174 -35.32 3.41 -3.07
N PRO A 175 -36.28 4.30 -2.71
CA PRO A 175 -36.19 5.05 -1.47
C PRO A 175 -36.10 4.07 -0.30
N ALA A 176 -35.27 4.39 0.70
CA ALA A 176 -35.21 3.65 1.95
C ALA A 176 -36.62 3.68 2.58
N LYS A 177 -37.34 2.57 2.48
CA LYS A 177 -38.77 2.49 2.77
C LYS A 177 -39.02 2.53 4.27
N ASN A 178 -39.00 3.73 4.83
CA ASN A 178 -39.44 4.01 6.20
C ASN A 178 -40.92 4.39 6.19
N GLN A 179 -41.81 3.47 5.84
CA GLN A 179 -43.23 3.49 6.26
C GLN A 179 -43.95 2.19 5.83
N PRO A 180 -44.78 1.59 6.72
CA PRO A 180 -45.60 0.44 6.38
C PRO A 180 -46.77 0.88 5.49
N GLU A 181 -46.54 1.01 4.18
CA GLU A 181 -47.61 1.31 3.23
C GLU A 181 -48.44 0.06 2.89
N PHE A 182 -49.75 0.20 3.03
CA PHE A 182 -50.74 -0.85 2.82
C PHE A 182 -50.93 -1.17 1.32
N PHE A 183 -51.24 -2.44 1.02
CA PHE A 183 -51.39 -3.01 -0.32
C PHE A 183 -52.24 -2.16 -1.30
N TRP A 184 -53.25 -1.45 -0.81
CA TRP A 184 -54.16 -0.64 -1.63
C TRP A 184 -53.54 0.65 -2.19
N GLN A 185 -52.51 1.22 -1.56
CA GLN A 185 -51.79 2.39 -2.09
C GLN A 185 -50.95 2.05 -3.34
N LYS A 186 -50.53 0.78 -3.49
CA LYS A 186 -49.79 0.29 -4.66
C LYS A 186 -50.64 0.17 -5.92
N TRP A 187 -51.97 0.04 -5.80
CA TRP A 187 -52.84 -0.19 -6.95
C TRP A 187 -53.21 1.11 -7.68
N LEU A 188 -53.04 2.27 -7.04
CA LEU A 188 -53.35 3.60 -7.58
C LEU A 188 -52.13 4.43 -8.00
N GLN A 189 -50.91 3.95 -7.74
CA GLN A 189 -49.70 4.61 -8.22
C GLN A 189 -49.41 4.16 -9.67
N ILE A 190 -49.97 4.91 -10.62
CA ILE A 190 -49.43 4.92 -11.98
C ILE A 190 -48.10 5.66 -11.91
N ASP A 191 -47.03 4.91 -11.60
CA ASP A 191 -45.67 5.40 -11.74
C ASP A 191 -45.42 5.64 -13.23
N VAL A 192 -45.54 6.91 -13.64
CA VAL A 192 -45.03 7.35 -14.93
C VAL A 192 -43.53 7.10 -14.86
N ILE A 193 -43.06 6.07 -15.56
CA ILE A 193 -41.64 5.77 -15.77
C ILE A 193 -41.06 6.94 -16.58
N LYS A 194 -40.75 8.04 -15.90
CA LYS A 194 -39.96 9.13 -16.43
C LYS A 194 -38.54 8.60 -16.49
N THR A 195 -38.15 8.11 -17.66
CA THR A 195 -36.84 7.54 -18.01
C THR A 195 -35.65 8.48 -17.79
N THR A 196 -35.84 9.67 -17.25
CA THR A 196 -34.78 10.63 -16.85
C THR A 196 -35.27 11.54 -15.72
N ALA A 197 -35.56 10.99 -14.54
CA ALA A 197 -35.66 11.84 -13.35
C ALA A 197 -34.29 12.50 -13.11
N PRO A 198 -34.19 13.83 -12.93
CA PRO A 198 -32.91 14.51 -12.67
C PRO A 198 -32.16 13.91 -11.46
N GLU A 199 -32.89 13.35 -10.50
CA GLU A 199 -32.36 12.60 -9.35
C GLU A 199 -31.58 11.34 -9.74
N LEU A 200 -32.03 10.58 -10.74
CA LEU A 200 -31.32 9.40 -11.26
C LEU A 200 -30.00 9.77 -11.96
N VAL A 201 -29.99 10.90 -12.67
CA VAL A 201 -28.79 11.42 -13.33
C VAL A 201 -27.79 11.91 -12.29
N ASN A 202 -28.26 12.64 -11.27
CA ASN A 202 -27.43 13.08 -10.15
C ASN A 202 -26.84 11.89 -9.37
N ARG A 203 -27.65 10.85 -9.10
CA ARG A 203 -27.18 9.62 -8.44
C ARG A 203 -26.05 8.96 -9.22
N LYS A 204 -26.22 8.76 -10.53
CA LYS A 204 -25.16 8.16 -11.36
C LYS A 204 -23.88 8.99 -11.38
N PHE A 205 -24.02 10.32 -11.38
CA PHE A 205 -22.88 11.22 -11.29
C PHE A 205 -22.13 11.03 -9.96
N ILE A 206 -22.83 11.09 -8.84
CA ILE A 206 -22.27 10.89 -7.49
C ILE A 206 -21.59 9.51 -7.37
N LEU A 207 -22.24 8.45 -7.86
CA LEU A 207 -21.66 7.09 -7.84
C LEU A 207 -20.41 6.97 -8.70
N LYS A 208 -20.35 7.63 -9.86
CA LYS A 208 -19.12 7.65 -10.69
C LYS A 208 -18.00 8.41 -10.01
N GLU A 209 -18.30 9.52 -9.35
CA GLU A 209 -17.30 10.27 -8.60
C GLU A 209 -16.76 9.45 -7.43
N ALA A 210 -17.65 8.77 -6.69
CA ALA A 210 -17.26 7.84 -5.64
C ALA A 210 -16.39 6.70 -6.19
N GLN A 211 -16.76 6.10 -7.32
CA GLN A 211 -15.94 5.07 -7.99
C GLN A 211 -14.56 5.59 -8.36
N PHE A 212 -14.48 6.77 -8.96
CA PHE A 212 -13.20 7.38 -9.29
C PHE A 212 -12.33 7.59 -8.05
N ARG A 213 -12.90 8.10 -6.95
CA ARG A 213 -12.20 8.28 -5.67
C ARG A 213 -11.72 6.95 -5.08
N VAL A 214 -12.50 5.88 -5.20
CA VAL A 214 -12.13 4.53 -4.77
C VAL A 214 -10.95 4.00 -5.60
N LEU A 215 -10.97 4.18 -6.92
CA LEU A 215 -9.84 3.78 -7.78
C LEU A 215 -8.56 4.57 -7.46
N LEU A 216 -8.68 5.88 -7.21
CA LEU A 216 -7.54 6.68 -6.75
C LEU A 216 -7.01 6.21 -5.40
N ALA A 217 -7.90 5.92 -4.44
CA ALA A 217 -7.52 5.37 -3.15
C ALA A 217 -6.73 4.06 -3.32
N GLN A 218 -7.17 3.16 -4.21
CA GLN A 218 -6.44 1.92 -4.50
C GLN A 218 -5.03 2.18 -5.03
N GLN A 219 -4.85 3.15 -5.93
CA GLN A 219 -3.53 3.54 -6.43
C GLN A 219 -2.64 4.11 -5.31
N LEU A 220 -3.20 4.93 -4.43
CA LEU A 220 -2.48 5.54 -3.32
C LEU A 220 -2.06 4.49 -2.29
N LEU A 221 -2.93 3.50 -2.02
CA LEU A 221 -2.60 2.35 -1.20
C LEU A 221 -1.43 1.56 -1.79
N ALA A 222 -1.44 1.30 -3.10
CA ALA A 222 -0.32 0.64 -3.80
C ALA A 222 1.00 1.39 -3.65
N LYS A 223 0.96 2.73 -3.59
CA LYS A 223 2.13 3.60 -3.36
C LYS A 223 2.50 3.77 -1.88
N GLY A 224 1.74 3.19 -0.95
CA GLY A 224 1.92 3.38 0.48
C GLY A 224 1.61 4.79 0.98
N GLN A 225 0.87 5.60 0.21
CA GLN A 225 0.46 6.97 0.52
C GLN A 225 -0.80 6.96 1.40
N ASN A 226 -0.59 6.58 2.66
CA ASN A 226 -1.64 6.26 3.62
C ASN A 226 -2.55 7.45 3.97
N SER A 227 -2.00 8.66 4.05
CA SER A 227 -2.77 9.88 4.37
C SER A 227 -3.71 10.27 3.23
N GLU A 228 -3.19 10.22 2.00
CA GLU A 228 -3.91 10.52 0.78
C GLU A 228 -4.97 9.45 0.51
N PHE A 229 -4.64 8.18 0.73
CA PHE A 229 -5.59 7.07 0.70
C PHE A 229 -6.79 7.32 1.61
N GLN A 230 -6.53 7.64 2.89
CA GLN A 230 -7.58 7.96 3.87
C GLN A 230 -8.41 9.19 3.44
N THR A 231 -7.76 10.19 2.85
CA THR A 231 -8.43 11.38 2.31
C THR A 231 -9.39 11.02 1.19
N MET A 232 -8.96 10.21 0.21
CA MET A 232 -9.80 9.75 -0.89
C MET A 232 -10.98 8.89 -0.42
N LEU A 233 -10.78 8.04 0.58
CA LEU A 233 -11.88 7.28 1.19
C LEU A 233 -12.90 8.17 1.90
N ASN A 234 -12.46 9.14 2.70
CA ASN A 234 -13.35 10.10 3.35
C ASN A 234 -14.16 10.89 2.32
N GLN A 235 -13.48 11.30 1.25
CA GLN A 235 -14.08 11.97 0.12
C GLN A 235 -15.13 11.11 -0.61
N ALA A 236 -14.89 9.81 -0.80
CA ALA A 236 -15.87 8.89 -1.37
C ALA A 236 -17.07 8.69 -0.44
N ILE A 237 -16.83 8.55 0.88
CA ILE A 237 -17.86 8.44 1.91
C ILE A 237 -18.76 9.67 1.92
N GLN A 238 -18.19 10.88 1.83
CA GLN A 238 -18.95 12.14 1.80
C GLN A 238 -19.82 12.26 0.54
N GLN A 239 -19.36 11.75 -0.61
CA GLN A 239 -20.18 11.72 -1.82
C GLN A 239 -21.37 10.75 -1.65
N LEU A 240 -21.13 9.55 -1.12
CA LEU A 240 -22.20 8.58 -0.86
C LEU A 240 -23.18 9.03 0.23
N ASP A 241 -22.77 9.91 1.14
CA ASP A 241 -23.64 10.47 2.18
C ASP A 241 -24.80 11.31 1.62
N GLN A 242 -24.62 11.89 0.43
CA GLN A 242 -25.66 12.65 -0.27
C GLN A 242 -26.77 11.76 -0.84
N LEU A 243 -26.58 10.44 -0.85
CA LEU A 243 -27.51 9.47 -1.42
C LEU A 243 -28.30 8.76 -0.30
N PRO A 244 -29.63 8.94 -0.22
CA PRO A 244 -30.45 8.31 0.81
C PRO A 244 -30.80 6.84 0.51
N ASP A 245 -30.37 6.29 -0.64
CA ASP A 245 -30.72 4.93 -1.04
C ASP A 245 -29.94 3.85 -0.27
N GLN A 246 -30.60 2.71 -0.05
CA GLN A 246 -30.08 1.63 0.80
C GLN A 246 -28.77 1.05 0.25
N SER A 247 -28.59 0.97 -1.07
CA SER A 247 -27.36 0.44 -1.66
C SER A 247 -26.18 1.40 -1.48
N SER A 248 -26.38 2.71 -1.65
CA SER A 248 -25.36 3.72 -1.35
C SER A 248 -24.97 3.73 0.13
N GLN A 249 -25.92 3.52 1.04
CA GLN A 249 -25.62 3.39 2.47
C GLN A 249 -24.83 2.12 2.80
N LYS A 250 -25.08 0.99 2.11
CA LYS A 250 -24.25 -0.22 2.23
C LYS A 250 -22.83 0.02 1.73
N LEU A 251 -22.66 0.68 0.58
CA LEU A 251 -21.34 1.04 0.04
C LEU A 251 -20.57 1.96 0.98
N LYS A 252 -21.26 2.95 1.56
CA LYS A 252 -20.71 3.83 2.60
C LYS A 252 -20.22 3.04 3.81
N GLN A 253 -21.00 2.07 4.29
CA GLN A 253 -20.60 1.22 5.41
C GLN A 253 -19.36 0.39 5.08
N GLN A 254 -19.29 -0.21 3.88
CA GLN A 254 -18.11 -0.96 3.44
C GLN A 254 -16.85 -0.08 3.38
N LEU A 255 -16.95 1.13 2.82
CA LEU A 255 -15.84 2.09 2.82
C LEU A 255 -15.45 2.55 4.23
N THR A 256 -16.42 2.70 5.12
CA THR A 256 -16.16 3.07 6.52
C THR A 256 -15.44 1.96 7.27
N GLN A 257 -15.82 0.70 7.05
CA GLN A 257 -15.12 -0.47 7.62
C GLN A 257 -13.68 -0.54 7.10
N LEU A 258 -13.49 -0.32 5.80
CA LEU A 258 -12.17 -0.31 5.18
C LEU A 258 -11.27 0.78 5.80
N LYS A 259 -11.84 1.95 6.08
CA LYS A 259 -11.17 3.06 6.75
C LYS A 259 -10.69 2.72 8.17
N GLN A 260 -11.44 1.88 8.89
CA GLN A 260 -11.19 1.54 10.30
C GLN A 260 -10.08 0.50 10.48
N ILE A 261 -9.58 -0.10 9.39
CA ILE A 261 -8.50 -1.09 9.49
C ILE A 261 -7.22 -0.37 9.96
N PRO A 262 -6.65 -0.74 11.12
CA PRO A 262 -5.50 -0.05 11.68
C PRO A 262 -4.26 -0.33 10.83
N MET A 263 -3.47 0.72 10.56
CA MET A 263 -2.21 0.56 9.82
C MET A 263 -1.13 -0.02 10.72
N LEU A 264 -0.36 -0.97 10.19
CA LEU A 264 0.78 -1.55 10.90
C LEU A 264 1.86 -0.46 11.15
N PRO A 265 2.33 -0.29 12.39
CA PRO A 265 3.36 0.69 12.70
C PRO A 265 4.71 0.22 12.15
N VAL A 266 5.48 1.14 11.55
CA VAL A 266 6.83 0.86 11.07
C VAL A 266 7.73 0.46 12.27
N PRO A 267 8.49 -0.65 12.18
CA PRO A 267 9.36 -1.08 13.26
C PRO A 267 10.45 -0.03 13.54
N LYS A 268 10.77 0.13 14.83
CA LYS A 268 11.88 0.98 15.29
C LYS A 268 13.09 0.09 15.56
N LEU A 269 14.27 0.54 15.15
CA LEU A 269 15.50 -0.20 15.36
C LEU A 269 15.88 -0.21 16.84
N SER A 270 15.94 -1.40 17.43
CA SER A 270 16.41 -1.61 18.81
C SER A 270 17.93 -1.44 18.91
N SER A 271 18.66 -1.70 17.83
CA SER A 271 20.11 -1.47 17.72
C SER A 271 20.53 -0.01 17.93
N LEU A 272 19.65 0.97 17.64
CA LEU A 272 19.89 2.38 17.97
C LEU A 272 19.94 2.62 19.50
N ALA A 273 19.13 1.90 20.28
CA ALA A 273 19.09 2.05 21.73
C ALA A 273 20.35 1.51 22.42
N VAL A 274 21.09 0.61 21.78
CA VAL A 274 22.36 0.07 22.28
C VAL A 274 23.48 1.12 22.25
N LEU A 275 23.36 2.11 21.35
CA LEU A 275 24.38 3.14 21.13
C LEU A 275 24.08 4.49 21.80
N GLY A 276 22.88 4.67 22.37
CA GLY A 276 22.43 5.89 23.06
C GLY A 276 21.81 6.92 22.14
#